data_AF-A0AAV4JDW9-F1
#
_entry.id   AF-A0AAV4JDW9-F1
#
_cell.length_a   1.000
_cell.length_b   1.000
_cell.length_c   1.000
_cell.angle_alpha   90.00
_cell.angle_beta   90.00
_cell.angle_gamma   90.00
#
_symmetry.space_group_name_H-M   'P 1'
#
loop_
_entity.id
_entity.type
_entity.pdbx_description
1 polymer ?
#
loop_
_entity_poly.entity_id
_entity_poly.type
_entity_poly.pdbx_seq_one_letter_code
_entity_poly.pdbx_strand_id
1 'polypeptide(L)'
;MKECGQSRKASTHPIASSSIKSLRIASWNVRTLYQAGKTAQLTTEMKRYRLHILGVSETHWIQSGQKTLGSGELILFSGREHNQHSEGVALVLAKYAQKSLRGWEPHGERIIMTSFQTRSKNINMNIVQIYAPTDEAQDEEKDAFYDLLQEVMDKLPKKDINILMGDANAKIGRENTGYNRILGSHGLGEMNDNGERFANFCLFNKMVIGGSIFPHKRVHKATWVSPDNVTENQIDNFCVSQNLDYHSMM
;
A
#
# COMPACT_ATOMS: atom_id res chain seq x y z
N MET A 1 -5.24 -27.46 1.42
CA MET A 1 -4.16 -26.87 2.24
C MET A 1 -3.20 -26.16 1.29
N LYS A 2 -3.38 -24.86 1.06
CA LYS A 2 -2.41 -24.04 0.31
C LYS A 2 -1.43 -23.45 1.33
N GLU A 3 -0.14 -23.55 1.06
CA GLU A 3 0.91 -23.00 1.91
C GLU A 3 0.69 -21.49 2.07
N CYS A 4 0.47 -21.05 3.30
CA CYS A 4 0.57 -19.65 3.69
C CYS A 4 2.00 -19.19 3.37
N GLY A 5 2.13 -18.10 2.60
CA GLY A 5 3.39 -17.61 2.06
C GLY A 5 4.50 -17.58 3.12
N GLN A 6 5.63 -18.23 2.82
CA GLN A 6 6.75 -18.32 3.76
C GLN A 6 7.32 -16.93 4.05
N SER A 7 7.38 -16.57 5.33
CA SER A 7 8.02 -15.34 5.83
C SER A 7 9.49 -15.30 5.45
N ARG A 8 9.88 -14.29 4.65
CA ARG A 8 11.27 -14.13 4.19
C ARG A 8 11.96 -13.11 5.08
N LYS A 9 12.85 -13.59 5.95
CA LYS A 9 13.72 -12.73 6.77
C LYS A 9 14.72 -11.99 5.90
N ALA A 10 14.96 -10.71 6.20
CA ALA A 10 16.05 -9.99 5.58
C ALA A 10 17.40 -10.65 5.95
N SER A 11 18.34 -10.70 5.00
CA SER A 11 19.65 -11.34 5.18
C SER A 11 20.60 -10.59 6.13
N THR A 12 20.18 -9.44 6.66
CA THR A 12 20.99 -8.57 7.53
C THR A 12 20.22 -8.21 8.80
N HIS A 13 20.94 -8.03 9.91
CA HIS A 13 20.32 -7.52 11.15
C HIS A 13 19.82 -6.09 10.93
N PRO A 14 18.52 -5.82 11.12
CA PRO A 14 17.95 -4.52 10.82
C PRO A 14 18.42 -3.47 11.82
N ILE A 15 18.87 -2.32 11.33
CA ILE A 15 19.35 -1.21 12.15
C ILE A 15 18.41 -0.03 11.97
N ALA A 16 17.82 0.42 13.08
CA ALA A 16 17.09 1.68 13.10
C ALA A 16 18.07 2.85 12.92
N SER A 17 17.93 3.60 11.84
CA SER A 17 18.92 4.61 11.49
C SER A 17 18.57 6.01 12.03
N SER A 18 19.58 6.69 12.57
CA SER A 18 19.51 7.93 13.36
C SER A 18 19.51 9.23 12.55
N SER A 19 19.73 9.18 11.23
CA SER A 19 19.99 10.39 10.42
C SER A 19 18.76 11.02 9.76
N ILE A 20 17.66 10.29 9.59
CA ILE A 20 16.47 10.81 8.88
C ILE A 20 15.48 11.45 9.84
N LYS A 21 15.17 12.74 9.65
CA LYS A 21 14.14 13.45 10.44
C LYS A 21 12.72 13.10 10.01
N SER A 22 12.51 12.73 8.75
CA SER A 22 11.18 12.42 8.18
C SER A 22 11.25 11.26 7.18
N LEU A 23 10.41 10.23 7.37
CA LEU A 23 10.23 9.15 6.39
C LEU A 23 9.27 9.61 5.29
N ARG A 24 9.57 9.26 4.03
CA ARG A 24 8.74 9.57 2.86
C ARG A 24 8.33 8.27 2.19
N ILE A 25 7.03 8.02 2.19
CA ILE A 25 6.40 6.82 1.63
C ILE A 25 5.40 7.29 0.58
N ALA A 26 5.32 6.56 -0.54
CA ALA A 26 4.26 6.76 -1.54
C ALA A 26 3.78 5.41 -2.06
N SER A 27 2.67 5.41 -2.78
CA SER A 27 2.18 4.28 -3.57
C SER A 27 1.85 4.76 -4.98
N TRP A 28 2.23 4.01 -6.01
CA TRP A 28 1.91 4.28 -7.41
C TRP A 28 1.34 3.03 -8.10
N ASN A 29 0.18 3.15 -8.71
CA ASN A 29 -0.21 2.23 -9.78
C ASN A 29 0.57 2.61 -11.06
N VAL A 30 1.40 1.69 -11.56
CA VAL A 30 2.33 1.96 -12.68
C VAL A 30 1.90 1.34 -14.00
N ARG A 31 0.75 0.64 -14.02
CA ARG A 31 0.16 -0.10 -15.16
C ARG A 31 0.99 -1.27 -15.71
N THR A 32 2.32 -1.22 -15.64
CA THR A 32 3.22 -2.35 -15.90
C THR A 32 4.68 -2.02 -15.56
N LEU A 33 5.39 -2.96 -14.92
CA LEU A 33 6.86 -2.98 -14.83
C LEU A 33 7.50 -4.03 -15.75
N TYR A 34 6.71 -4.76 -16.53
CA TYR A 34 7.19 -5.85 -17.37
C TYR A 34 8.04 -5.37 -18.56
N GLN A 35 7.76 -4.16 -19.06
CA GLN A 35 8.47 -3.59 -20.21
C GLN A 35 9.90 -3.15 -19.85
N ALA A 36 10.82 -3.27 -20.80
CA ALA A 36 12.20 -2.83 -20.65
C ALA A 36 12.28 -1.33 -20.28
N GLY A 37 13.17 -0.99 -19.35
CA GLY A 37 13.40 0.40 -18.91
C GLY A 37 12.41 0.94 -17.88
N LYS A 38 11.24 0.31 -17.67
CA LYS A 38 10.23 0.78 -16.69
C LYS A 38 10.76 0.82 -15.27
N THR A 39 11.56 -0.17 -14.85
CA THR A 39 12.21 -0.18 -13.53
C THR A 39 13.22 0.95 -13.35
N ALA A 40 13.93 1.37 -14.42
CA ALA A 40 14.85 2.50 -14.37
C ALA A 40 14.10 3.84 -14.29
N GLN A 41 12.99 3.97 -15.01
CA GLN A 41 12.11 5.14 -14.91
C GLN A 41 11.52 5.25 -13.50
N LEU A 42 11.03 4.14 -12.94
CA LEU A 42 10.50 4.06 -11.58
C LEU A 42 11.52 4.56 -10.55
N THR A 43 12.76 4.07 -10.60
CA THR A 43 13.80 4.49 -9.63
C THR A 43 14.27 5.92 -9.85
N THR A 44 14.23 6.42 -11.08
CA THR A 44 14.51 7.83 -11.39
C THR A 44 13.50 8.75 -10.72
N GLU A 45 12.20 8.47 -10.85
CA GLU A 45 11.14 9.25 -10.21
C GLU A 45 11.16 9.08 -8.69
N MET A 46 11.38 7.86 -8.18
CA MET A 46 11.53 7.62 -6.74
C MET A 46 12.62 8.52 -6.12
N LYS A 47 13.76 8.66 -6.79
CA LYS A 47 14.85 9.56 -6.37
C LYS A 47 14.46 11.03 -6.48
N ARG A 48 13.79 11.43 -7.57
CA ARG A 48 13.32 12.80 -7.80
C ARG A 48 12.40 13.27 -6.66
N TYR A 49 11.47 12.43 -6.24
CA TYR A 49 10.56 12.71 -5.11
C TYR A 49 11.17 12.43 -3.73
N ARG A 50 12.43 11.97 -3.69
CA ARG A 50 13.17 11.64 -2.46
C ARG A 50 12.42 10.62 -1.60
N LEU A 51 11.79 9.64 -2.23
CA LEU A 51 11.05 8.59 -1.55
C LEU A 51 12.02 7.59 -0.94
N HIS A 52 11.67 7.10 0.25
CA HIS A 52 12.44 6.05 0.93
C HIS A 52 11.83 4.68 0.68
N ILE A 53 10.50 4.63 0.62
CA ILE A 53 9.69 3.44 0.38
C ILE A 53 8.63 3.81 -0.66
N LEU A 54 8.47 2.98 -1.68
CA LEU A 54 7.48 3.15 -2.72
C LEU A 54 6.69 1.86 -2.91
N GLY A 55 5.39 1.90 -2.62
CA GLY A 55 4.43 0.88 -3.04
C GLY A 55 4.16 0.97 -4.53
N VAL A 56 3.99 -0.19 -5.15
CA VAL A 56 3.69 -0.31 -6.57
C VAL A 56 2.55 -1.30 -6.77
N SER A 57 1.56 -0.90 -7.56
CA SER A 57 0.46 -1.77 -8.02
C SER A 57 0.53 -1.92 -9.55
N GLU A 58 -0.08 -2.98 -10.08
CA GLU A 58 0.00 -3.39 -11.50
C GLU A 58 1.45 -3.60 -11.99
N THR A 59 2.23 -4.38 -11.25
CA THR A 59 3.61 -4.70 -11.69
C THR A 59 3.63 -5.59 -12.93
N HIS A 60 2.63 -6.46 -13.10
CA HIS A 60 2.53 -7.49 -14.12
C HIS A 60 3.72 -8.46 -14.16
N TRP A 61 4.40 -8.60 -13.02
CA TRP A 61 5.44 -9.61 -12.84
C TRP A 61 4.82 -10.93 -12.39
N ILE A 62 5.50 -12.03 -12.74
CA ILE A 62 5.13 -13.37 -12.29
C ILE A 62 5.96 -13.74 -11.06
N GLN A 63 5.43 -14.67 -10.28
CA GLN A 63 6.01 -15.21 -9.06
C GLN A 63 6.23 -14.14 -7.98
N SER A 64 6.72 -14.58 -6.82
CA SER A 64 7.07 -13.70 -5.71
C SER A 64 8.57 -13.75 -5.40
N GLY A 65 9.20 -12.59 -5.32
CA GLY A 65 10.64 -12.50 -5.26
C GLY A 65 11.17 -11.18 -4.74
N GLN A 66 12.50 -11.10 -4.69
CA GLN A 66 13.20 -9.85 -4.44
C GLN A 66 14.34 -9.69 -5.44
N LYS A 67 14.63 -8.45 -5.82
CA LYS A 67 15.72 -8.12 -6.75
C LYS A 67 16.35 -6.79 -6.40
N THR A 68 17.67 -6.72 -6.44
CA THR A 68 18.38 -5.44 -6.40
C THR A 68 18.40 -4.86 -7.81
N LEU A 69 17.87 -3.65 -7.97
CA LEU A 69 17.87 -2.92 -9.23
C LEU A 69 19.27 -2.35 -9.52
N GLY A 70 19.59 -2.08 -10.78
CA GLY A 70 20.92 -1.57 -11.17
C GLY A 70 21.29 -0.24 -10.49
N SER A 71 20.29 0.52 -10.05
CA SER A 71 20.45 1.77 -9.30
C SER A 71 20.65 1.59 -7.78
N GLY A 72 20.54 0.35 -7.28
CA GLY A 72 20.82 -0.08 -5.91
C GLY A 72 19.62 -0.13 -4.96
N GLU A 73 18.42 0.21 -5.43
CA GLU A 73 17.16 -0.04 -4.72
C GLU A 73 16.84 -1.54 -4.70
N LEU A 74 16.15 -2.00 -3.64
CA LEU A 74 15.66 -3.35 -3.51
C LEU A 74 14.17 -3.34 -3.85
N ILE A 75 13.74 -4.14 -4.81
CA ILE A 75 12.31 -4.38 -5.07
C ILE A 75 11.92 -5.72 -4.48
N LEU A 76 10.88 -5.72 -3.66
CA LEU A 76 10.17 -6.89 -3.15
C LEU A 76 8.86 -6.98 -3.93
N PHE A 77 8.52 -8.12 -4.49
CA PHE A 77 7.34 -8.21 -5.35
C PHE A 77 6.58 -9.51 -5.13
N SER A 78 5.28 -9.42 -5.39
CA SER A 78 4.37 -10.55 -5.47
C SER A 78 3.53 -10.44 -6.73
N GLY A 79 3.37 -11.57 -7.41
CA GLY A 79 2.71 -11.66 -8.71
C GLY A 79 2.22 -13.08 -8.95
N ARG A 80 1.51 -13.30 -10.06
CA ARG A 80 0.89 -14.59 -10.37
C ARG A 80 1.92 -15.71 -10.56
N GLU A 81 1.60 -16.91 -10.08
CA GLU A 81 2.45 -18.09 -10.29
C GLU A 81 2.44 -18.58 -11.75
N HIS A 82 1.37 -18.32 -12.49
CA HIS A 82 1.22 -18.73 -13.89
C HIS A 82 1.75 -17.66 -14.86
N ASN A 83 1.97 -18.05 -16.13
CA ASN A 83 2.50 -17.18 -17.21
C ASN A 83 1.54 -16.06 -17.67
N GLN A 84 0.69 -15.55 -16.78
CA GLN A 84 -0.21 -14.43 -17.03
C GLN A 84 0.35 -13.16 -16.39
N HIS A 85 0.68 -12.19 -17.22
CA HIS A 85 1.22 -10.89 -16.82
C HIS A 85 0.10 -9.90 -16.49
N SER A 86 -0.56 -10.09 -15.36
CA SER A 86 -1.61 -9.23 -14.83
C SER A 86 -1.44 -9.01 -13.33
N GLU A 87 -2.02 -7.95 -12.79
CA GLU A 87 -2.01 -7.62 -11.35
C GLU A 87 -0.57 -7.49 -10.79
N GLY A 88 -0.33 -7.94 -9.58
CA GLY A 88 0.99 -7.89 -8.97
C GLY A 88 1.22 -6.60 -8.21
N VAL A 89 1.84 -6.74 -7.04
CA VAL A 89 2.23 -5.66 -6.15
C VAL A 89 3.71 -5.73 -5.83
N ALA A 90 4.30 -4.58 -5.53
CA ALA A 90 5.68 -4.51 -5.08
C ALA A 90 5.92 -3.39 -4.09
N LEU A 91 7.04 -3.50 -3.38
CA LEU A 91 7.60 -2.46 -2.55
C LEU A 91 9.05 -2.21 -2.97
N VAL A 92 9.35 -0.98 -3.39
CA VAL A 92 10.70 -0.53 -3.75
C VAL A 92 11.31 0.24 -2.59
N LEU A 93 12.50 -0.18 -2.19
CA LEU A 93 13.20 0.31 -1.02
C LEU A 93 14.50 1.00 -1.42
N ALA A 94 14.62 2.28 -1.07
CA ALA A 94 15.88 2.98 -1.13
C ALA A 94 16.92 2.28 -0.23
N LYS A 95 18.21 2.41 -0.55
CA LYS A 95 19.32 1.78 0.21
C LYS A 95 19.23 2.00 1.72
N TYR A 96 18.67 3.14 2.14
CA TYR A 96 18.42 3.43 3.54
C TYR A 96 17.34 2.53 4.15
N ALA A 97 16.15 2.46 3.53
CA ALA A 97 15.02 1.69 4.04
C ALA A 97 15.30 0.19 4.08
N GLN A 98 16.14 -0.30 3.15
CA GLN A 98 16.64 -1.68 3.15
C GLN A 98 17.29 -2.07 4.48
N LYS A 99 18.06 -1.18 5.11
CA LYS A 99 18.76 -1.46 6.36
C LYS A 99 17.82 -1.67 7.55
N SER A 100 16.59 -1.15 7.47
CA SER A 100 15.58 -1.33 8.49
C SER A 100 14.63 -2.50 8.22
N LEU A 101 14.66 -3.10 7.02
CA LEU A 101 13.78 -4.20 6.66
C LEU A 101 14.05 -5.41 7.55
N ARG A 102 13.03 -5.88 8.26
CA ARG A 102 13.08 -7.10 9.09
C ARG A 102 12.70 -8.34 8.29
N GLY A 103 11.67 -8.21 7.46
CA GLY A 103 11.15 -9.29 6.65
C GLY A 103 9.96 -8.85 5.81
N TRP A 104 9.53 -9.74 4.93
CA TRP A 104 8.40 -9.53 4.04
C TRP A 104 7.71 -10.85 3.67
N GLU A 105 6.42 -10.75 3.33
CA GLU A 105 5.54 -11.87 3.00
C GLU A 105 4.63 -11.50 1.82
N PRO A 106 4.67 -12.27 0.72
CA PRO A 106 3.66 -12.19 -0.33
C PRO A 106 2.40 -12.94 0.10
N HIS A 107 1.22 -12.38 -0.18
CA HIS A 107 -0.09 -12.95 0.14
C HIS A 107 -0.97 -12.88 -1.11
N GLY A 108 -0.86 -13.91 -1.97
CA GLY A 108 -1.42 -13.86 -3.32
C GLY A 108 -0.77 -12.77 -4.17
N GLU A 109 -1.29 -12.53 -5.36
CA GLU A 109 -0.75 -11.57 -6.33
C GLU A 109 -1.12 -10.11 -6.07
N ARG A 110 -1.96 -9.85 -5.06
CA ARG A 110 -2.54 -8.54 -4.78
C ARG A 110 -2.11 -7.92 -3.44
N ILE A 111 -1.42 -8.66 -2.59
CA ILE A 111 -1.03 -8.19 -1.26
C ILE A 111 0.44 -8.54 -0.97
N ILE A 112 1.21 -7.57 -0.51
CA ILE A 112 2.55 -7.80 0.05
C ILE A 112 2.69 -7.07 1.38
N MET A 113 3.09 -7.81 2.41
CA MET A 113 3.35 -7.29 3.76
C MET A 113 4.86 -7.15 3.96
N THR A 114 5.29 -6.06 4.56
CA THR A 114 6.68 -5.79 4.90
C THR A 114 6.78 -5.22 6.30
N SER A 115 7.80 -5.62 7.06
CA SER A 115 8.04 -5.14 8.42
C SER A 115 9.39 -4.46 8.53
N PHE A 116 9.44 -3.30 9.18
CA PHE A 116 10.62 -2.48 9.37
C PHE A 116 10.88 -2.19 10.84
N GLN A 117 12.14 -2.23 11.23
CA GLN A 117 12.62 -1.81 12.55
C GLN A 117 12.55 -0.27 12.64
N THR A 118 11.79 0.25 13.61
CA THR A 118 11.81 1.69 13.92
C THR A 118 12.90 2.02 14.95
N ARG A 119 13.14 3.32 15.18
CA ARG A 119 14.04 3.80 16.24
C ARG A 119 13.62 3.32 17.63
N SER A 120 12.33 3.21 17.86
CA SER A 120 11.79 2.62 19.07
C SER A 120 11.94 1.12 18.98
N LYS A 121 12.91 0.54 19.69
CA LYS A 121 13.27 -0.90 19.62
C LYS A 121 12.08 -1.85 19.79
N ASN A 122 11.03 -1.43 20.48
CA ASN A 122 9.85 -2.22 20.79
C ASN A 122 8.67 -2.03 19.83
N ILE A 123 8.81 -1.15 18.84
CA ILE A 123 7.79 -0.77 17.87
C ILE A 123 8.35 -1.03 16.47
N ASN A 124 7.64 -1.81 15.67
CA ASN A 124 7.93 -1.93 14.24
C ASN A 124 6.99 -1.02 13.44
N MET A 125 7.35 -0.82 12.18
CA MET A 125 6.46 -0.25 11.18
C MET A 125 6.15 -1.35 10.16
N ASN A 126 4.88 -1.68 9.98
CA ASN A 126 4.42 -2.65 9.01
C ASN A 126 3.71 -1.93 7.87
N ILE A 127 4.04 -2.30 6.63
CA ILE A 127 3.39 -1.76 5.43
C ILE A 127 2.76 -2.93 4.69
N VAL A 128 1.45 -2.84 4.48
CA VAL A 128 0.67 -3.73 3.63
C VAL A 128 0.35 -2.96 2.34
N GLN A 129 1.03 -3.33 1.25
CA GLN A 129 0.74 -2.79 -0.09
C GLN A 129 -0.33 -3.67 -0.75
N ILE A 130 -1.38 -3.03 -1.28
CA ILE A 130 -2.49 -3.74 -1.92
C ILE A 130 -2.77 -3.30 -3.36
N TYR A 131 -3.41 -4.19 -4.10
CA TYR A 131 -4.12 -3.92 -5.34
C TYR A 131 -5.48 -4.65 -5.33
N ALA A 132 -6.54 -3.98 -4.89
CA ALA A 132 -7.85 -4.59 -4.74
C ALA A 132 -8.50 -4.91 -6.11
N PRO A 133 -9.45 -5.87 -6.19
CA PRO A 133 -10.28 -6.08 -7.36
C PRO A 133 -11.02 -4.80 -7.79
N THR A 134 -11.38 -4.69 -9.07
CA THR A 134 -12.13 -3.50 -9.54
C THR A 134 -13.57 -3.51 -9.04
N ASP A 135 -14.27 -2.39 -9.18
CA ASP A 135 -15.66 -2.28 -8.70
C ASP A 135 -16.62 -3.21 -9.47
N GLU A 136 -16.25 -3.57 -10.70
CA GLU A 136 -16.97 -4.49 -11.59
C GLU A 136 -16.62 -5.98 -11.37
N ALA A 137 -15.65 -6.27 -10.51
CA ALA A 137 -15.31 -7.65 -10.15
C ALA A 137 -16.50 -8.33 -9.44
N GLN A 138 -16.55 -9.66 -9.52
CA GLN A 138 -17.58 -10.44 -8.83
C GLN A 138 -17.43 -10.31 -7.31
N ASP A 139 -18.55 -10.36 -6.58
CA ASP A 139 -18.54 -10.21 -5.12
C ASP A 139 -17.68 -11.28 -4.45
N GLU A 140 -17.66 -12.51 -4.98
CA GLU A 140 -16.82 -13.59 -4.43
C GLU A 140 -15.32 -13.29 -4.55
N GLU A 141 -14.89 -12.57 -5.60
CA GLU A 141 -13.50 -12.14 -5.76
C GLU A 141 -13.15 -11.04 -4.76
N LYS A 142 -14.07 -10.07 -4.58
CA LYS A 142 -13.92 -8.99 -3.59
C LYS A 142 -13.87 -9.57 -2.18
N ASP A 143 -14.79 -10.46 -1.83
CA ASP A 143 -14.87 -11.11 -0.52
C ASP A 143 -13.59 -11.91 -0.22
N ALA A 144 -13.14 -12.74 -1.17
CA ALA A 144 -11.90 -13.50 -1.02
C ALA A 144 -10.67 -12.59 -0.82
N PHE A 145 -10.61 -11.44 -1.50
CA PHE A 145 -9.56 -10.45 -1.29
C PHE A 145 -9.60 -9.84 0.12
N TYR A 146 -10.77 -9.42 0.59
CA TYR A 146 -10.92 -8.81 1.91
C TYR A 146 -10.71 -9.81 3.05
N ASP A 147 -11.11 -11.07 2.88
CA ASP A 147 -10.83 -12.15 3.83
C ASP A 147 -9.31 -12.36 3.98
N LEU A 148 -8.59 -12.48 2.85
CA LEU A 148 -7.14 -12.61 2.87
C LEU A 148 -6.46 -11.37 3.46
N LEU A 149 -6.95 -10.17 3.15
CA LEU A 149 -6.44 -8.93 3.73
C LEU A 149 -6.68 -8.89 5.24
N GLN A 150 -7.82 -9.36 5.73
CA GLN A 150 -8.12 -9.47 7.16
C GLN A 150 -7.15 -10.42 7.85
N GLU A 151 -6.87 -11.60 7.26
CA GLU A 151 -5.87 -12.54 7.79
C GLU A 151 -4.47 -11.92 7.92
N VAL A 152 -4.09 -11.06 6.99
CA VAL A 152 -2.81 -10.32 7.05
C VAL A 152 -2.84 -9.28 8.17
N MET A 153 -3.91 -8.50 8.27
CA MET A 153 -4.05 -7.45 9.27
C MET A 153 -4.14 -7.99 10.70
N ASP A 154 -4.80 -9.14 10.92
CA ASP A 154 -4.94 -9.78 12.23
C ASP A 154 -3.60 -10.23 12.81
N LYS A 155 -2.61 -10.52 11.96
CA LYS A 155 -1.25 -10.90 12.38
C LYS A 155 -0.42 -9.70 12.83
N LEU A 156 -0.83 -8.47 12.50
CA LEU A 156 -0.05 -7.27 12.81
C LEU A 156 -0.22 -6.87 14.28
N PRO A 157 0.88 -6.67 15.03
CA PRO A 157 0.78 -6.19 16.40
C PRO A 157 0.13 -4.81 16.47
N LYS A 158 -0.92 -4.65 17.28
CA LYS A 158 -1.61 -3.35 17.46
C LYS A 158 -0.69 -2.26 18.01
N LYS A 159 0.35 -2.62 18.77
CA LYS A 159 1.35 -1.67 19.26
C LYS A 159 2.23 -1.07 18.16
N ASP A 160 2.35 -1.75 17.03
CA ASP A 160 3.22 -1.35 15.92
C ASP A 160 2.51 -0.30 15.06
N ILE A 161 3.29 0.45 14.28
CA ILE A 161 2.75 1.40 13.30
C ILE A 161 2.35 0.59 12.07
N ASN A 162 1.04 0.41 11.87
CA ASN A 162 0.54 -0.35 10.72
C ASN A 162 0.04 0.63 9.65
N ILE A 163 0.54 0.46 8.43
CA ILE A 163 0.20 1.25 7.25
C ILE A 163 -0.42 0.30 6.23
N LEU A 164 -1.65 0.61 5.80
CA LEU A 164 -2.30 -0.04 4.67
C LEU A 164 -2.32 0.98 3.53
N MET A 165 -1.70 0.65 2.41
CA MET A 165 -1.63 1.56 1.28
C MET A 165 -1.71 0.82 -0.04
N GLY A 166 -2.08 1.52 -1.10
CA GLY A 166 -2.18 0.92 -2.41
C GLY A 166 -3.39 1.41 -3.17
N ASP A 167 -3.61 0.75 -4.30
CA ASP A 167 -4.81 0.97 -5.10
C ASP A 167 -5.91 0.05 -4.55
N ALA A 168 -6.88 0.67 -3.88
CA ALA A 168 -8.00 -0.04 -3.28
C ALA A 168 -9.20 -0.14 -4.24
N ASN A 169 -9.12 0.45 -5.45
CA ASN A 169 -10.25 0.56 -6.37
C ASN A 169 -11.54 1.09 -5.70
N ALA A 170 -11.37 1.89 -4.65
CA ALA A 170 -12.42 2.27 -3.71
C ALA A 170 -12.57 3.78 -3.67
N LYS A 171 -13.75 4.27 -4.05
CA LYS A 171 -14.13 5.68 -3.92
C LYS A 171 -14.85 5.82 -2.59
N ILE A 172 -14.25 6.54 -1.65
CA ILE A 172 -14.80 6.74 -0.31
C ILE A 172 -15.75 7.94 -0.22
N GLY A 173 -15.69 8.86 -1.19
CA GLY A 173 -16.52 10.06 -1.22
C GLY A 173 -16.27 11.05 -0.07
N ARG A 174 -17.20 12.00 0.10
CA ARG A 174 -17.14 13.06 1.13
C ARG A 174 -17.99 12.76 2.36
N GLU A 175 -19.01 11.93 2.20
CA GLU A 175 -19.96 11.61 3.25
C GLU A 175 -19.30 10.65 4.24
N ASN A 176 -19.24 11.05 5.51
CA ASN A 176 -18.55 10.27 6.55
C ASN A 176 -19.48 9.86 7.70
N THR A 177 -20.80 10.04 7.55
CA THR A 177 -21.79 9.54 8.51
C THR A 177 -21.57 8.04 8.76
N GLY A 178 -21.41 7.65 10.02
CA GLY A 178 -21.07 6.27 10.43
C GLY A 178 -19.56 5.96 10.45
N TYR A 179 -18.72 6.77 9.78
CA TYR A 179 -17.27 6.55 9.62
C TYR A 179 -16.40 7.68 10.19
N ASN A 180 -16.98 8.63 10.94
CA ASN A 180 -16.30 9.82 11.49
C ASN A 180 -14.97 9.56 12.23
N ARG A 181 -14.75 8.33 12.70
CA ARG A 181 -13.51 7.94 13.40
C ARG A 181 -12.34 7.62 12.47
N ILE A 182 -12.62 7.34 11.20
CA ILE A 182 -11.63 6.89 10.21
C ILE A 182 -11.65 7.71 8.91
N LEU A 183 -12.75 8.42 8.62
CA LEU A 183 -12.97 9.21 7.42
C LEU A 183 -13.18 10.69 7.78
N GLY A 184 -12.41 11.56 7.12
CA GLY A 184 -12.67 12.98 7.09
C GLY A 184 -13.65 13.36 5.97
N SER A 185 -14.04 14.63 5.93
CA SER A 185 -15.04 15.16 4.99
C SER A 185 -14.45 15.64 3.66
N HIS A 186 -13.21 15.25 3.32
CA HIS A 186 -12.48 15.81 2.19
C HIS A 186 -12.23 14.83 1.04
N GLY A 187 -12.82 13.65 1.01
CA GLY A 187 -12.69 12.75 -0.14
C GLY A 187 -13.31 13.31 -1.43
N LEU A 188 -13.12 12.59 -2.54
CA LEU A 188 -13.62 12.97 -3.87
C LEU A 188 -14.74 12.02 -4.32
N GLY A 189 -15.76 12.59 -4.97
CA GLY A 189 -16.85 11.82 -5.56
C GLY A 189 -17.86 11.29 -4.55
N GLU A 190 -18.62 10.30 -5.01
CA GLU A 190 -19.58 9.53 -4.21
C GLU A 190 -18.98 8.16 -3.89
N MET A 191 -19.45 7.58 -2.77
CA MET A 191 -18.99 6.27 -2.32
C MET A 191 -19.51 5.19 -3.27
N ASN A 192 -18.64 4.28 -3.72
CA ASN A 192 -19.04 3.09 -4.49
C ASN A 192 -19.03 1.83 -3.61
N ASP A 193 -19.40 0.68 -4.18
CA ASP A 193 -19.45 -0.61 -3.47
C ASP A 193 -18.09 -0.97 -2.84
N ASN A 194 -17.01 -0.87 -3.62
CA ASN A 194 -15.65 -1.03 -3.09
C ASN A 194 -15.32 0.00 -2.00
N GLY A 195 -15.84 1.22 -2.12
CA GLY A 195 -15.75 2.29 -1.13
C GLY A 195 -16.32 1.91 0.22
N GLU A 196 -17.54 1.39 0.23
CA GLU A 196 -18.22 0.93 1.45
C GLU A 196 -17.49 -0.27 2.08
N ARG A 197 -17.12 -1.26 1.28
CA ARG A 197 -16.34 -2.43 1.73
C ARG A 197 -15.02 -1.99 2.37
N PHE A 198 -14.28 -1.10 1.71
CA PHE A 198 -13.02 -0.56 2.21
C PHE A 198 -13.18 0.26 3.49
N ALA A 199 -14.21 1.10 3.58
CA ALA A 199 -14.51 1.89 4.76
C ALA A 199 -14.91 1.00 5.95
N ASN A 200 -15.74 -0.01 5.73
CA ASN A 200 -16.11 -1.01 6.74
C ASN A 200 -14.88 -1.78 7.24
N PHE A 201 -14.03 -2.24 6.32
CA PHE A 201 -12.76 -2.89 6.65
C PHE A 201 -11.86 -1.99 7.50
N CYS A 202 -11.68 -0.73 7.10
CA CYS A 202 -10.88 0.23 7.85
C CYS A 202 -11.48 0.53 9.23
N LEU A 203 -12.81 0.62 9.33
CA LEU A 203 -13.49 0.90 10.60
C LEU A 203 -13.29 -0.25 11.57
N PHE A 204 -13.47 -1.49 11.11
CA PHE A 204 -13.24 -2.70 11.90
C PHE A 204 -11.79 -2.81 12.40
N ASN A 205 -10.83 -2.53 11.52
CA ASN A 205 -9.40 -2.61 11.82
C ASN A 205 -8.82 -1.34 12.48
N LYS A 206 -9.64 -0.32 12.74
CA LYS A 206 -9.23 0.98 13.27
C LYS A 206 -8.11 1.62 12.45
N MET A 207 -8.28 1.63 11.13
CA MET A 207 -7.38 2.26 10.16
C MET A 207 -7.97 3.58 9.72
N VAL A 208 -7.21 4.65 9.90
CA VAL A 208 -7.60 6.02 9.57
C VAL A 208 -7.20 6.31 8.12
N ILE A 209 -8.15 6.71 7.27
CA ILE A 209 -7.96 6.89 5.83
C ILE A 209 -7.46 8.31 5.55
N GLY A 210 -6.14 8.47 5.44
CA GLY A 210 -5.46 9.76 5.39
C GLY A 210 -5.88 10.67 4.24
N GLY A 211 -6.21 10.10 3.07
CA GLY A 211 -6.60 10.85 1.87
C GLY A 211 -7.91 11.66 2.01
N SER A 212 -8.69 11.41 3.06
CA SER A 212 -9.96 12.08 3.36
C SER A 212 -9.88 13.14 4.46
N ILE A 213 -8.77 13.19 5.20
CA ILE A 213 -8.64 13.96 6.45
C ILE A 213 -8.18 15.38 6.21
N PHE A 214 -7.28 15.58 5.25
CA PHE A 214 -6.65 16.86 5.02
C PHE A 214 -7.29 17.61 3.85
N PRO A 215 -7.48 18.94 3.96
CA PRO A 215 -7.96 19.75 2.86
C PRO A 215 -6.88 19.84 1.77
N HIS A 216 -7.14 19.18 0.64
CA HIS A 216 -6.29 19.28 -0.55
C HIS A 216 -7.04 19.94 -1.73
N LYS A 217 -6.28 20.58 -2.63
CA LYS A 217 -6.83 21.00 -3.92
C LYS A 217 -7.26 19.78 -4.72
N ARG A 218 -8.33 19.90 -5.51
CA ARG A 218 -8.89 18.80 -6.32
C ARG A 218 -7.83 18.10 -7.19
N VAL A 219 -6.93 18.86 -7.81
CA VAL A 219 -5.80 18.36 -8.62
C VAL A 219 -4.79 17.48 -7.85
N HIS A 220 -4.87 17.43 -6.52
CA HIS A 220 -4.04 16.59 -5.66
C HIS A 220 -4.83 15.46 -4.99
N LYS A 221 -6.14 15.35 -5.27
CA LYS A 221 -7.02 14.29 -4.73
C LYS A 221 -7.31 13.21 -5.77
N ALA A 222 -7.44 13.60 -7.03
CA ALA A 222 -7.61 12.64 -8.12
C ALA A 222 -6.33 11.81 -8.26
N THR A 223 -6.45 10.49 -8.12
CA THR A 223 -5.36 9.53 -8.29
C THR A 223 -5.52 8.72 -9.58
N TRP A 224 -6.72 8.72 -10.15
CA TRP A 224 -7.04 8.14 -11.44
C TRP A 224 -7.89 9.07 -12.29
N VAL A 225 -7.64 9.06 -13.59
CA VAL A 225 -8.43 9.77 -14.60
C VAL A 225 -8.81 8.79 -15.69
N SER A 226 -10.08 8.82 -16.11
CA SER A 226 -10.58 7.94 -17.17
C SER A 226 -9.87 8.19 -18.50
N PRO A 227 -9.82 7.19 -19.40
CA PRO A 227 -9.14 7.34 -20.70
C PRO A 227 -9.67 8.52 -21.54
N ASP A 228 -10.93 8.91 -21.36
CA ASP A 228 -11.57 10.05 -22.01
C ASP A 228 -11.26 11.41 -21.34
N ASN A 229 -10.51 11.42 -20.23
CA ASN A 229 -10.18 12.58 -19.40
C ASN A 229 -11.38 13.32 -18.77
N VAL A 230 -12.54 12.67 -18.70
CA VAL A 230 -13.77 13.29 -18.17
C VAL A 230 -13.94 13.02 -16.67
N THR A 231 -13.63 11.79 -16.24
CA THR A 231 -13.91 11.31 -14.89
C THR A 231 -12.63 11.24 -14.07
N GLU A 232 -12.64 11.83 -12.89
CA GLU A 232 -11.54 11.80 -11.92
C GLU A 232 -11.98 11.01 -10.69
N ASN A 233 -11.15 10.05 -10.26
CA ASN A 233 -11.43 9.23 -9.07
C ASN A 233 -10.25 9.28 -8.09
N GLN A 234 -10.55 9.11 -6.80
CA GLN A 234 -9.56 8.87 -5.75
C GLN A 234 -9.70 7.41 -5.33
N ILE A 235 -8.79 6.56 -5.81
CA ILE A 235 -8.84 5.09 -5.60
C ILE A 235 -7.57 4.56 -4.91
N ASP A 236 -6.48 5.31 -4.97
CA ASP A 236 -5.28 5.04 -4.20
C ASP A 236 -5.44 5.62 -2.80
N ASN A 237 -5.34 4.74 -1.81
CA ASN A 237 -5.58 5.08 -0.41
C ASN A 237 -4.31 4.85 0.42
N PHE A 238 -4.15 5.69 1.44
CA PHE A 238 -3.07 5.58 2.42
C PHE A 238 -3.70 5.67 3.81
N CYS A 239 -3.66 4.56 4.53
CA CYS A 239 -4.31 4.40 5.82
C CYS A 239 -3.29 4.07 6.90
N VAL A 240 -3.51 4.60 8.10
CA VAL A 240 -2.60 4.38 9.24
C VAL A 240 -3.40 3.97 10.46
N SER A 241 -2.85 3.07 11.29
CA SER A 241 -3.51 2.60 12.51
C SER A 241 -3.89 3.74 13.45
N GLN A 242 -5.06 3.66 14.07
CA GLN A 242 -5.62 4.70 14.95
C GLN A 242 -4.79 4.97 16.23
N ASN A 243 -3.82 4.11 16.56
CA ASN A 243 -3.00 4.24 17.77
C ASN A 243 -1.98 5.40 17.73
N LEU A 244 -1.88 6.11 16.61
CA LEU A 244 -1.22 7.42 16.55
C LEU A 244 -2.23 8.49 16.99
N ASP A 245 -1.83 9.42 17.85
CA ASP A 245 -2.75 10.40 18.40
C ASP A 245 -3.12 11.48 17.36
N TYR A 246 -4.14 11.21 16.54
CA TYR A 246 -4.55 12.07 15.42
C TYR A 246 -5.07 13.44 15.85
N HIS A 247 -5.52 13.59 17.11
CA HIS A 247 -5.96 14.88 17.66
C HIS A 247 -4.83 15.91 17.73
N SER A 248 -3.57 15.48 17.63
CA SER A 248 -2.40 16.37 17.57
C SER A 248 -2.05 16.85 16.14
N MET A 249 -2.73 16.34 15.11
CA MET A 249 -2.44 16.64 13.69
C MET A 249 -3.49 17.53 13.00
N MET A 250 -4.58 17.86 13.70
CA MET A 250 -5.57 18.89 13.32
C MET A 250 -5.25 20.20 14.02
#